data_AF-A0A8X6ML16-F1
#
_entry.id   AF-A0A8X6ML16-F1
#
_cell.length_a   1.000
_cell.length_b   1.000
_cell.length_c   1.000
_cell.angle_alpha   90.00
_cell.angle_beta   90.00
_cell.angle_gamma   90.00
#
_symmetry.space_group_name_H-M   'P 1'
#
loop_
_entity.id
_entity.type
_entity.pdbx_description
1 polymer ?
#
loop_
_entity_poly.entity_id
_entity_poly.type
_entity_poly.pdbx_seq_one_letter_code
_entity_poly.pdbx_strand_id
1 'polypeptide(L)'
;MLIYFFNALDGWKEDLLEIIDADELPAFLGGNKTDPDGNPFCKTFIKHGELVPEKYYLINRKKLLSISSHFQTLNVLRSSMEEIRFKITEQGSVLEWEFETKNIDIGFVVYFNSSEDCNPVEVVPKQRVDTYYGPEKNSIKCENPGIYTIVFDNSYSWMHSKEVFYRIRVRGPNEDENELWS
;
A
#
# COMPACT_ATOMS: atom_id res chain seq x y z
N MET A 1 27.06 26.11 6.80
CA MET A 1 25.77 25.93 7.49
C MET A 1 26.06 26.08 8.97
N LEU A 2 25.59 27.15 9.60
CA LEU A 2 25.72 27.36 11.03
C LEU A 2 24.58 26.59 11.72
N ILE A 3 24.89 25.81 12.75
CA ILE A 3 23.92 25.08 13.55
C ILE A 3 23.95 25.70 14.96
N TYR A 4 22.82 26.23 15.40
CA TYR A 4 22.64 26.77 16.75
C TYR A 4 21.90 25.73 17.60
N PHE A 5 22.35 25.54 18.84
CA PHE A 5 21.70 24.69 19.82
C PHE A 5 21.19 25.58 20.96
N PHE A 6 19.88 25.60 21.16
CA PHE A 6 19.25 26.35 22.24
C PHE A 6 18.95 25.45 23.44
N ASN A 7 18.99 26.03 24.64
CA ASN A 7 18.64 25.31 25.86
C ASN A 7 17.12 25.10 25.91
N ALA A 8 16.67 23.83 25.93
CA ALA A 8 15.25 23.50 25.87
C ALA A 8 14.45 23.90 27.13
N LEU A 9 15.11 24.20 28.25
CA LEU A 9 14.46 24.45 29.53
C LEU A 9 14.12 25.93 29.76
N ASP A 10 14.98 26.84 29.31
CA ASP A 10 14.85 28.28 29.53
C ASP A 10 15.69 29.09 28.52
N GLY A 11 15.34 30.37 28.33
CA GLY A 11 16.12 31.33 27.53
C GLY A 11 16.03 31.18 26.01
N TRP A 12 15.58 30.03 25.49
CA TRP A 12 15.60 29.77 24.04
C TRP A 12 14.74 30.73 23.22
N LYS A 13 13.70 31.33 23.81
CA LYS A 13 12.85 32.30 23.10
C LYS A 13 13.57 33.63 22.90
N GLU A 14 14.27 34.08 23.94
CA GLU A 14 15.10 35.26 23.92
C GLU A 14 16.27 35.08 22.95
N ASP A 15 16.92 33.93 22.97
CA ASP A 15 18.00 33.60 22.05
C ASP A 15 17.54 33.59 20.57
N LEU A 16 16.31 33.16 20.29
CA LEU A 16 15.74 33.22 18.93
C LEU A 16 15.57 34.66 18.45
N LEU A 17 15.22 35.59 19.34
CA LEU A 17 15.04 37.01 19.03
C LEU A 17 16.36 37.75 18.78
N GLU A 18 17.50 37.20 19.21
CA GLU A 18 18.81 37.73 18.84
C GLU A 18 19.14 37.53 17.35
N ILE A 19 18.46 36.56 16.71
CA ILE A 19 18.78 36.11 15.34
C ILE A 19 17.63 36.38 14.37
N ILE A 20 16.38 36.40 14.86
CA ILE A 20 15.17 36.57 14.05
C ILE A 20 14.38 37.75 14.61
N ASP A 21 13.96 38.67 13.73
CA ASP A 21 13.10 39.79 14.12
C ASP A 21 11.81 39.28 14.79
N ALA A 22 11.39 39.95 15.88
CA ALA A 22 10.19 39.61 16.61
C ALA A 22 8.96 39.60 15.71
N ASP A 23 8.84 40.52 14.75
CA ASP A 23 7.68 40.60 13.86
C ASP A 23 7.68 39.50 12.78
N GLU A 24 8.81 38.81 12.60
CA GLU A 24 8.95 37.67 11.69
C GLU A 24 8.87 36.30 12.39
N LEU A 25 9.06 36.27 13.72
CA LEU A 25 9.02 35.06 14.52
C LEU A 25 7.60 34.76 15.04
N PRO A 26 7.03 33.56 14.79
CA PRO A 26 5.74 33.16 15.34
C PRO A 26 5.64 33.34 16.85
N ALA A 27 4.50 33.84 17.33
CA ALA A 27 4.30 34.15 18.74
C ALA A 27 4.43 32.92 19.65
N PHE A 28 4.05 31.72 19.20
CA PHE A 28 4.26 30.50 19.98
C PHE A 28 5.76 30.19 20.24
N LEU A 29 6.67 30.72 19.41
CA LEU A 29 8.13 30.64 19.54
C LEU A 29 8.77 31.85 20.26
N GLY A 30 7.98 32.85 20.67
CA GLY A 30 8.47 34.02 21.42
C GLY A 30 8.44 35.37 20.69
N GLY A 31 8.05 35.43 19.42
CA GLY A 31 7.90 36.68 18.68
C GLY A 31 6.49 37.30 18.71
N ASN A 32 6.20 38.15 17.74
CA ASN A 32 4.93 38.88 17.57
C ASN A 32 4.11 38.37 16.39
N LYS A 33 4.67 37.53 15.51
CA LYS A 33 3.98 37.10 14.29
C LYS A 33 2.80 36.20 14.62
N THR A 34 1.66 36.52 14.05
CA THR A 34 0.42 35.75 14.16
C THR A 34 -0.22 35.61 12.78
N ASP A 35 -1.16 34.69 12.64
CA ASP A 35 -2.04 34.65 11.47
C ASP A 35 -2.92 35.94 11.41
N PRO A 36 -3.55 36.26 10.27
CA PRO A 36 -4.43 37.43 10.16
C PRO A 36 -5.61 37.46 11.16
N ASP A 37 -5.99 36.30 11.70
CA ASP A 37 -7.02 36.14 12.74
C ASP A 37 -6.47 36.26 14.17
N GLY A 38 -5.16 36.52 14.32
CA GLY A 38 -4.46 36.62 15.59
C GLY A 38 -3.96 35.29 16.15
N ASN A 39 -4.04 34.18 15.42
CA ASN A 39 -3.60 32.88 15.93
C ASN A 39 -2.06 32.83 16.12
N PRO A 40 -1.56 32.60 17.36
CA PRO A 40 -0.14 32.61 17.65
C PRO A 40 0.61 31.40 17.08
N PHE A 41 -0.11 30.34 16.70
CA PHE A 41 0.49 29.14 16.10
C PHE A 41 0.76 29.28 14.60
N CYS A 42 0.30 30.35 13.96
CA CYS A 42 0.57 30.60 12.54
C CYS A 42 0.16 29.40 11.64
N LYS A 43 -1.02 28.83 11.87
CA LYS A 43 -1.52 27.62 11.19
C LYS A 43 -1.71 27.81 9.69
N THR A 44 -1.79 29.05 9.20
CA THR A 44 -1.90 29.30 7.76
C THR A 44 -0.65 28.90 6.98
N PHE A 45 0.53 28.91 7.61
CA PHE A 45 1.79 28.51 6.98
C PHE A 45 2.60 27.46 7.75
N ILE A 46 2.28 27.19 9.02
CA ILE A 46 2.91 26.14 9.82
C ILE A 46 1.94 24.98 9.98
N LYS A 47 2.33 23.83 9.43
CA LYS A 47 1.60 22.57 9.61
C LYS A 47 2.01 21.94 10.94
N HIS A 48 1.25 22.21 11.99
CA HIS A 48 1.40 21.52 13.27
C HIS A 48 0.94 20.07 13.14
N GLY A 49 1.68 19.14 13.74
CA GLY A 49 1.25 17.75 13.80
C GLY A 49 -0.05 17.64 14.58
N GLU A 50 -1.09 17.11 13.96
CA GLU A 50 -2.37 16.82 14.61
C GLU A 50 -2.54 15.30 14.74
N LEU A 51 -3.46 14.87 15.61
CA LEU A 51 -3.84 13.46 15.69
C LEU A 51 -4.38 13.04 14.32
N VAL A 52 -3.79 11.99 13.74
CA VAL A 52 -4.29 11.41 12.50
C VAL A 52 -5.72 10.93 12.76
N PRO A 53 -6.74 11.37 12.01
CA PRO A 53 -8.10 10.91 12.24
C PRO A 53 -8.19 9.38 12.11
N GLU A 54 -8.93 8.72 13.01
CA GLU A 54 -9.00 7.25 13.08
C GLU A 54 -9.42 6.60 11.75
N LYS A 55 -10.21 7.28 10.92
CA LYS A 55 -10.58 6.82 9.58
C LYS A 55 -9.39 6.59 8.63
N TYR A 56 -8.22 7.17 8.93
CA TYR A 56 -6.98 6.96 8.20
C TYR A 56 -6.06 5.93 8.87
N TYR A 57 -6.44 5.36 10.02
CA TYR A 57 -5.65 4.31 10.65
C TYR A 57 -5.71 3.04 9.81
N LEU A 58 -4.54 2.55 9.42
CA LEU A 58 -4.40 1.28 8.71
C LEU A 58 -4.65 0.06 9.62
N ILE A 59 -4.61 0.26 10.94
CA ILE A 59 -4.60 -0.78 11.98
C ILE A 59 -5.93 -1.55 12.10
N ASN A 60 -7.00 -1.12 11.43
CA ASN A 60 -8.32 -1.78 11.51
C ASN A 60 -8.89 -2.32 10.19
N ARG A 61 -8.09 -2.39 9.12
CA ARG A 61 -8.39 -3.33 8.03
C ARG A 61 -8.05 -4.72 8.52
N LYS A 62 -8.90 -5.28 9.38
CA LYS A 62 -8.89 -6.70 9.75
C LYS A 62 -8.69 -7.51 8.46
N LYS A 63 -8.09 -8.69 8.58
CA LYS A 63 -8.05 -9.73 7.55
C LYS A 63 -9.47 -10.07 7.09
N LEU A 64 -10.05 -9.18 6.29
CA LEU A 64 -11.46 -9.13 5.96
C LEU A 64 -11.75 -10.14 4.86
N LEU A 65 -10.73 -10.56 4.11
CA LEU A 65 -10.91 -11.55 3.06
C LEU A 65 -11.30 -12.90 3.65
N SER A 66 -10.56 -13.39 4.66
CA SER A 66 -10.89 -14.62 5.39
C SER A 66 -12.19 -14.55 6.20
N ILE A 67 -12.72 -13.34 6.44
CA ILE A 67 -14.00 -13.12 7.14
C ILE A 67 -15.16 -12.91 6.13
N SER A 68 -14.87 -12.55 4.88
CA SER A 68 -15.88 -12.32 3.83
C SER A 68 -16.40 -13.63 3.21
N SER A 69 -17.57 -13.59 2.57
CA SER A 69 -18.02 -14.66 1.70
C SER A 69 -17.23 -14.64 0.38
N HIS A 70 -16.97 -15.82 -0.20
CA HIS A 70 -16.35 -16.01 -1.53
C HIS A 70 -14.82 -15.82 -1.63
N PHE A 71 -14.05 -16.28 -0.64
CA PHE A 71 -12.60 -16.49 -0.80
C PHE A 71 -12.27 -17.97 -1.07
N GLN A 72 -11.12 -18.20 -1.71
CA GLN A 72 -10.49 -19.50 -1.83
C GLN A 72 -9.23 -19.53 -0.95
N THR A 73 -8.85 -20.73 -0.50
CA THR A 73 -7.63 -20.92 0.29
C THR A 73 -6.62 -21.71 -0.52
N LEU A 74 -5.37 -21.28 -0.48
CA LEU A 74 -4.22 -21.94 -1.09
C LEU A 74 -3.15 -22.14 -0.02
N ASN A 75 -2.60 -23.35 0.07
CA ASN A 75 -1.48 -23.65 0.96
C ASN A 75 -0.23 -23.87 0.12
N VAL A 76 0.64 -22.86 0.07
CA VAL A 76 1.91 -22.92 -0.66
C VAL A 76 2.95 -23.55 0.26
N LEU A 77 3.35 -24.78 -0.05
CA LEU A 77 4.34 -25.51 0.74
C LEU A 77 5.69 -24.79 0.76
N ARG A 78 6.54 -25.15 1.73
CA ARG A 78 7.90 -24.62 1.78
C ARG A 78 8.68 -25.07 0.54
N SER A 79 9.56 -24.22 0.02
CA SER A 79 10.35 -24.53 -1.18
C SER A 79 9.49 -24.87 -2.41
N SER A 80 8.24 -24.39 -2.50
CA SER A 80 7.34 -24.62 -3.64
C SER A 80 6.69 -23.32 -4.12
N MET A 81 5.92 -23.41 -5.20
CA MET A 81 5.08 -22.35 -5.72
C MET A 81 3.76 -22.96 -6.21
N GLU A 82 2.72 -22.13 -6.25
CA GLU A 82 1.41 -22.52 -6.77
C GLU A 82 1.01 -21.53 -7.88
N GLU A 83 0.42 -22.06 -8.95
CA GLU A 83 0.05 -21.29 -10.15
C GLU A 83 -1.46 -21.32 -10.37
N ILE A 84 -2.03 -20.18 -10.75
CA ILE A 84 -3.43 -20.04 -11.16
C ILE A 84 -3.46 -19.41 -12.54
N ARG A 85 -4.01 -20.13 -13.52
CA ARG A 85 -3.97 -19.77 -14.94
C ARG A 85 -5.34 -19.32 -15.44
N PHE A 86 -5.35 -18.22 -16.18
CA PHE A 86 -6.53 -17.63 -16.79
C PHE A 86 -6.32 -17.50 -18.30
N LYS A 87 -7.17 -18.17 -19.08
CA LYS A 87 -7.21 -18.00 -20.54
C LYS A 87 -8.12 -16.82 -20.86
N ILE A 88 -7.53 -15.73 -21.34
CA ILE A 88 -8.23 -14.49 -21.68
C ILE A 88 -8.35 -14.40 -23.19
N THR A 89 -9.59 -14.33 -23.68
CA THR A 89 -9.90 -14.28 -25.11
C THR A 89 -10.20 -12.88 -25.61
N GLU A 90 -10.64 -11.98 -24.72
CA GLU A 90 -11.03 -10.62 -25.07
C GLU A 90 -9.92 -9.64 -24.69
N GLN A 91 -9.51 -8.83 -25.66
CA GLN A 91 -8.54 -7.77 -25.43
C GLN A 91 -9.15 -6.69 -24.54
N GLY A 92 -8.38 -6.22 -23.56
CA GLY A 92 -8.81 -5.18 -22.64
C GLY A 92 -9.65 -5.68 -21.47
N SER A 93 -9.83 -6.99 -21.31
CA SER A 93 -10.29 -7.58 -20.05
C SER A 93 -9.42 -7.14 -18.88
N VAL A 94 -9.96 -7.19 -17.67
CA VAL A 94 -9.24 -6.81 -16.45
C VAL A 94 -9.08 -8.02 -15.55
N LEU A 95 -7.84 -8.40 -15.25
CA LEU A 95 -7.52 -9.41 -14.25
C LEU A 95 -7.36 -8.72 -12.90
N GLU A 96 -8.22 -9.06 -11.95
CA GLU A 96 -8.23 -8.48 -10.61
C GLU A 96 -7.96 -9.54 -9.56
N TRP A 97 -7.14 -9.18 -8.58
CA TRP A 97 -6.88 -10.04 -7.44
C TRP A 97 -6.99 -9.28 -6.13
N GLU A 98 -7.38 -10.02 -5.12
CA GLU A 98 -7.23 -9.64 -3.73
C GLU A 98 -6.80 -10.85 -2.93
N PHE A 99 -5.74 -10.73 -2.15
CA PHE A 99 -5.25 -11.81 -1.31
C PHE A 99 -4.71 -11.33 0.02
N GLU A 100 -4.73 -12.21 1.01
CA GLU A 100 -4.08 -12.02 2.29
C GLU A 100 -3.35 -13.30 2.69
N THR A 101 -2.17 -13.14 3.28
CA THR A 101 -1.43 -14.24 3.90
C THR A 101 -1.81 -14.34 5.36
N LYS A 102 -1.91 -15.59 5.86
CA LYS A 102 -2.12 -15.80 7.29
C LYS A 102 -0.92 -15.31 8.10
N ASN A 103 0.29 -15.64 7.66
CA ASN A 103 1.52 -15.30 8.37
C ASN A 103 2.65 -15.03 7.35
N ILE A 104 3.41 -13.94 7.58
CA ILE A 104 4.61 -13.55 6.81
C ILE A 104 4.25 -13.21 5.35
N ASP A 105 5.18 -12.57 4.65
CA ASP A 105 5.05 -12.27 3.23
C ASP A 105 4.94 -13.50 2.32
N ILE A 106 4.54 -13.31 1.07
CA ILE A 106 4.55 -14.31 0.00
C ILE A 106 5.19 -13.69 -1.25
N GLY A 107 5.92 -14.48 -2.05
CA GLY A 107 6.34 -14.04 -3.38
C GLY A 107 5.13 -13.99 -4.31
N PHE A 108 4.94 -12.89 -5.03
CA PHE A 108 3.84 -12.70 -5.95
C PHE A 108 4.36 -12.19 -7.30
N VAL A 109 3.91 -12.80 -8.38
CA VAL A 109 4.26 -12.43 -9.76
C VAL A 109 3.09 -12.77 -10.69
N VAL A 110 2.92 -12.00 -11.75
CA VAL A 110 1.95 -12.30 -12.82
C VAL A 110 2.70 -12.39 -14.14
N TYR A 111 2.56 -13.52 -14.81
CA TYR A 111 3.11 -13.76 -16.14
C TYR A 111 2.02 -13.69 -17.22
N PHE A 112 2.44 -13.36 -18.44
CA PHE A 112 1.66 -13.48 -19.65
C PHE A 112 2.37 -14.38 -20.66
N ASN A 113 1.61 -15.26 -21.31
CA ASN A 113 2.04 -16.08 -22.42
C ASN A 113 1.03 -15.91 -23.57
N SER A 114 1.51 -15.61 -24.78
CA SER A 114 0.64 -15.53 -25.96
C SER A 114 0.02 -16.88 -26.34
N SER A 115 0.70 -17.98 -25.99
CA SER A 115 0.26 -19.37 -26.15
C SER A 115 1.02 -20.27 -25.16
N GLU A 116 0.56 -21.50 -24.95
CA GLU A 116 1.16 -22.45 -23.98
C GLU A 116 2.65 -22.73 -24.25
N ASP A 117 3.07 -22.69 -25.50
CA ASP A 117 4.46 -22.99 -25.92
C ASP A 117 5.42 -21.78 -25.88
N CYS A 118 4.92 -20.58 -25.55
CA CYS A 118 5.74 -19.37 -25.53
C CYS A 118 6.37 -19.12 -24.17
N ASN A 119 7.55 -18.49 -24.17
CA ASN A 119 8.20 -18.04 -22.93
C ASN A 119 7.32 -17.01 -22.19
N PRO A 120 7.14 -17.16 -20.86
CA PRO A 120 6.36 -16.22 -20.07
C PRO A 120 7.06 -14.86 -19.98
N VAL A 121 6.26 -13.80 -20.04
CA VAL A 121 6.70 -12.41 -19.83
C VAL A 121 6.10 -11.91 -18.51
N GLU A 122 6.91 -11.32 -17.63
CA GLU A 122 6.41 -10.67 -16.41
C GLU A 122 5.60 -9.43 -16.77
N VAL A 123 4.30 -9.44 -16.45
CA VAL A 123 3.43 -8.26 -16.56
C VAL A 123 3.23 -7.57 -15.22
N VAL A 124 3.39 -8.31 -14.13
CA VAL A 124 3.59 -7.76 -12.78
C VAL A 124 4.90 -8.32 -12.26
N PRO A 125 5.93 -7.48 -12.01
CA PRO A 125 7.22 -7.94 -11.56
C PRO A 125 7.14 -8.72 -10.25
N LYS A 126 8.01 -9.73 -10.11
CA LYS A 126 8.08 -10.52 -8.87
C LYS A 126 8.45 -9.65 -7.67
N GLN A 127 7.61 -9.69 -6.64
CA GLN A 127 7.84 -8.98 -5.38
C GLN A 127 7.44 -9.82 -4.17
N ARG A 128 8.01 -9.52 -3.00
CA ARG A 128 7.58 -10.09 -1.72
C ARG A 128 6.52 -9.17 -1.12
N VAL A 129 5.31 -9.70 -0.91
CA VAL A 129 4.15 -8.93 -0.44
C VAL A 129 3.78 -9.40 0.97
N ASP A 130 3.79 -8.47 1.93
CA ASP A 130 3.28 -8.67 3.28
C ASP A 130 1.90 -8.01 3.43
N THR A 131 0.90 -8.78 3.86
CA THR A 131 -0.47 -8.31 4.04
C THR A 131 -0.78 -8.03 5.51
N TYR A 132 0.23 -7.70 6.31
CA TYR A 132 0.11 -7.40 7.75
C TYR A 132 -0.90 -6.28 8.03
N TYR A 133 -0.92 -5.23 7.20
CA TYR A 133 -1.81 -4.07 7.36
C TYR A 133 -3.13 -4.17 6.58
N GLY A 134 -3.41 -5.31 5.96
CA GLY A 134 -4.61 -5.55 5.15
C GLY A 134 -4.31 -6.38 3.89
N PRO A 135 -5.36 -6.84 3.18
CA PRO A 135 -5.19 -7.62 1.96
C PRO A 135 -4.52 -6.77 0.87
N GLU A 136 -3.68 -7.42 0.06
CA GLU A 136 -3.18 -6.87 -1.19
C GLU A 136 -4.32 -6.90 -2.20
N LYS A 137 -4.65 -5.74 -2.79
CA LYS A 137 -5.71 -5.62 -3.80
C LYS A 137 -5.20 -4.81 -4.98
N ASN A 138 -5.22 -5.42 -6.17
CA ASN A 138 -4.76 -4.75 -7.38
C ASN A 138 -5.38 -5.38 -8.64
N SER A 139 -5.15 -4.77 -9.78
CA SER A 139 -5.62 -5.25 -11.08
C SER A 139 -4.69 -4.85 -12.21
N ILE A 140 -4.77 -5.59 -13.32
CA ILE A 140 -4.13 -5.23 -14.58
C ILE A 140 -5.14 -5.28 -15.72
N LYS A 141 -4.94 -4.40 -16.70
CA LYS A 141 -5.59 -4.53 -17.99
C LYS A 141 -4.81 -5.53 -18.84
N CYS A 142 -5.53 -6.52 -19.36
CA CYS A 142 -4.99 -7.56 -20.22
C CYS A 142 -4.91 -7.03 -21.66
N GLU A 143 -3.77 -6.42 -21.99
CA GLU A 143 -3.53 -5.76 -23.28
C GLU A 143 -3.60 -6.71 -24.48
N ASN A 144 -3.35 -8.01 -24.26
CA ASN A 144 -3.37 -9.04 -25.30
C ASN A 144 -4.15 -10.28 -24.83
N PRO A 145 -4.93 -10.94 -25.71
CA PRO A 145 -5.45 -12.28 -25.46
C PRO A 145 -4.31 -13.31 -25.30
N GLY A 146 -4.51 -14.28 -24.42
CA GLY A 146 -3.52 -15.30 -24.11
C GLY A 146 -3.74 -15.89 -22.72
N ILE A 147 -2.68 -16.42 -22.12
CA ILE A 147 -2.72 -17.05 -20.80
C ILE A 147 -2.02 -16.13 -19.80
N TYR A 148 -2.76 -15.72 -18.78
CA TYR A 148 -2.22 -14.97 -17.64
C TYR A 148 -2.09 -15.92 -16.47
N THR A 149 -0.91 -15.97 -15.86
CA THR A 149 -0.61 -16.88 -14.75
C THR A 149 -0.22 -16.07 -13.52
N ILE A 150 -1.04 -16.16 -12.47
CA ILE A 150 -0.71 -15.64 -11.14
C ILE A 150 0.07 -16.73 -10.41
N VAL A 151 1.22 -16.37 -9.84
CA VAL A 151 2.05 -17.31 -9.07
C VAL A 151 2.24 -16.81 -7.65
N PHE A 152 1.89 -17.67 -6.69
CA PHE A 152 2.26 -17.51 -5.29
C PHE A 152 3.51 -18.35 -5.02
N ASP A 153 4.63 -17.67 -4.82
CA ASP A 153 5.96 -18.26 -4.71
C ASP A 153 6.43 -18.30 -3.26
N ASN A 154 6.67 -19.52 -2.76
CA ASN A 154 7.26 -19.79 -1.46
C ASN A 154 8.57 -20.59 -1.56
N SER A 155 9.22 -20.56 -2.73
CA SER A 155 10.45 -21.29 -3.02
C SER A 155 11.61 -20.86 -2.12
N TYR A 156 11.56 -19.62 -1.61
CA TYR A 156 12.56 -19.06 -0.69
C TYR A 156 12.41 -19.52 0.76
N SER A 157 11.27 -20.08 1.18
CA SER A 157 11.07 -20.46 2.58
C SER A 157 11.62 -21.84 2.88
N TRP A 158 12.46 -21.91 3.91
CA TRP A 158 13.07 -23.17 4.33
C TRP A 158 12.23 -23.95 5.34
N MET A 159 11.45 -23.24 6.18
CA MET A 159 10.78 -23.85 7.35
C MET A 159 9.25 -23.78 7.29
N HIS A 160 8.66 -22.78 6.65
CA HIS A 160 7.22 -22.50 6.76
C HIS A 160 6.50 -22.63 5.43
N SER A 161 5.37 -23.31 5.44
CA SER A 161 4.35 -23.16 4.40
C SER A 161 3.58 -21.84 4.62
N LYS A 162 2.91 -21.38 3.58
CA LYS A 162 2.15 -20.13 3.59
C LYS A 162 0.71 -20.41 3.20
N GLU A 163 -0.20 -20.04 4.09
CA GLU A 163 -1.64 -20.10 3.84
C GLU A 163 -2.07 -18.74 3.28
N VAL A 164 -2.58 -18.75 2.06
CA VAL A 164 -3.04 -17.59 1.30
C VAL A 164 -4.55 -17.70 1.12
N PHE A 165 -5.28 -16.70 1.58
CA PHE A 165 -6.69 -16.51 1.25
C PHE A 165 -6.73 -15.56 0.06
N TYR A 166 -7.47 -15.91 -0.99
CA TYR A 166 -7.49 -15.10 -2.21
C TYR A 166 -8.86 -15.11 -2.87
N ARG A 167 -9.10 -14.09 -3.68
CA ARG A 167 -10.16 -14.03 -4.68
C ARG A 167 -9.60 -13.39 -5.94
N ILE A 168 -9.81 -14.05 -7.06
CA ILE A 168 -9.34 -13.58 -8.36
C ILE A 168 -10.52 -13.64 -9.32
N ARG A 169 -10.67 -12.61 -10.14
CA ARG A 169 -11.68 -12.57 -11.20
C ARG A 169 -11.11 -11.94 -12.46
N VAL A 170 -11.67 -12.34 -13.60
CA VAL A 170 -11.45 -11.69 -14.88
C VAL A 170 -12.75 -10.97 -15.22
N ARG A 171 -12.68 -9.67 -15.46
CA ARG A 171 -13.80 -8.88 -15.98
C ARG A 171 -13.66 -8.68 -17.48
N GLY A 172 -14.78 -8.70 -18.18
CA GLY A 172 -14.87 -8.28 -19.58
C GLY A 172 -14.49 -6.80 -19.75
N PRO A 173 -14.08 -6.38 -20.96
CA PRO A 173 -13.67 -4.99 -21.24
C PRO A 173 -14.81 -3.97 -21.07
N ASN A 174 -16.08 -4.41 -21.07
CA ASN A 174 -17.27 -3.57 -20.98
C ASN A 174 -18.07 -3.79 -19.68
N GLU A 175 -17.54 -4.54 -18.71
CA GLU A 175 -18.21 -4.77 -17.43
C GLU A 175 -17.90 -3.62 -16.44
N ASP A 176 -18.93 -3.10 -15.77
CA ASP A 176 -18.81 -1.96 -14.85
C ASP A 176 -18.03 -2.30 -13.57
N GLU A 177 -17.20 -1.36 -13.10
CA GLU A 177 -16.40 -1.50 -11.87
C GLU A 177 -17.25 -1.68 -10.60
N ASN A 178 -18.51 -1.21 -10.61
CA ASN A 178 -19.35 -1.10 -9.41
C ASN A 178 -20.00 -2.42 -8.98
N GLU A 179 -19.92 -3.50 -9.75
CA GLU A 179 -20.27 -4.86 -9.30
C GLU A 179 -19.12 -5.43 -8.45
N LEU A 180 -18.81 -4.79 -7.31
CA LEU A 180 -17.77 -5.23 -6.39
C LEU A 180 -18.29 -6.34 -5.49
N TRP A 181 -17.87 -7.57 -5.76
CA TRP A 181 -17.91 -8.69 -4.81
C TRP A 181 -19.28 -8.91 -4.12
N SER A 182 -20.37 -8.79 -4.89
CA SER A 182 -21.71 -9.15 -4.45
C SER A 182 -21.81 -10.64 -4.11
#